data_AF-A0A6G6ZAB7-F1
#
_entry.id   AF-A0A6G6ZAB7-F1
#
_cell.length_a   1.000
_cell.length_b   1.000
_cell.length_c   1.000
_cell.angle_alpha   90.00
_cell.angle_beta   90.00
_cell.angle_gamma   90.00
#
_symmetry.space_group_name_H-M   'P 1'
#
loop_
_entity.id
_entity.type
_entity.pdbx_description
1 polymer ?
#
loop_
_entity_poly.entity_id
_entity_poly.type
_entity_poly.pdbx_seq_one_letter_code
_entity_poly.pdbx_strand_id
1 'polypeptide(L)'
;MSIRSMLVAAAFALASVEAARADGLRPIDAKSIDLGEVSGVAYTVERDGFHVVTTLAQGIAGTPIRVVSVFAPGQSVAFSTPRAGALEISRNGDSVLVRNAKSGRETQ
;
A
#
# COMPACT_ATOMS: atom_id res chain seq x y z
N MET A 1 -28.76 33.54 -49.71
CA MET A 1 -28.96 32.70 -48.51
C MET A 1 -28.34 31.34 -48.80
N SER A 2 -27.19 31.02 -48.22
CA SER A 2 -27.02 30.30 -46.94
C SER A 2 -26.60 28.85 -47.21
N ILE A 3 -25.32 28.66 -47.54
CA ILE A 3 -24.64 27.37 -47.38
C ILE A 3 -23.56 27.63 -46.34
N ARG A 4 -24.02 27.81 -45.10
CA ARG A 4 -23.18 27.79 -43.92
C ARG A 4 -23.61 26.57 -43.12
N SER A 5 -22.59 25.84 -42.66
CA SER A 5 -22.64 24.95 -41.52
C SER A 5 -23.12 23.52 -41.81
N MET A 6 -22.17 22.60 -41.79
CA MET A 6 -22.21 21.50 -40.82
C MET A 6 -20.79 20.96 -40.65
N LEU A 7 -20.02 21.69 -39.84
CA LEU A 7 -18.76 21.19 -39.30
C LEU A 7 -19.07 20.03 -38.35
N VAL A 8 -18.38 18.93 -38.61
CA VAL A 8 -18.31 17.68 -37.85
C VAL A 8 -18.04 17.98 -36.37
N ALA A 9 -18.93 17.52 -35.49
CA ALA A 9 -18.71 17.54 -34.04
C ALA A 9 -18.74 16.11 -33.50
N ALA A 10 -17.64 15.38 -33.71
CA ALA A 10 -17.34 14.16 -32.95
C ALA A 10 -16.73 14.57 -31.60
N ALA A 11 -17.59 14.88 -30.62
CA ALA A 11 -17.13 15.15 -29.26
C ALA A 11 -16.70 13.82 -28.61
N PHE A 12 -15.39 13.65 -28.43
CA PHE A 12 -14.80 12.56 -27.68
C PHE A 12 -15.30 12.60 -26.22
N ALA A 13 -16.19 11.69 -25.86
CA ALA A 13 -16.50 11.39 -24.46
C ALA A 13 -15.36 10.53 -23.88
N LEU A 14 -14.26 11.18 -23.49
CA LEU A 14 -13.26 10.56 -22.62
C LEU A 14 -13.88 10.50 -21.22
N ALA A 15 -14.58 9.41 -20.94
CA ALA A 15 -14.96 9.05 -19.58
C ALA A 15 -13.69 8.94 -18.74
N SER A 16 -13.49 9.89 -17.83
CA SER A 16 -12.45 9.86 -16.82
C SER A 16 -12.70 8.65 -15.92
N VAL A 17 -12.03 7.55 -16.21
CA VAL A 17 -11.87 6.43 -15.27
C VAL A 17 -10.96 6.95 -14.16
N GLU A 18 -11.57 7.54 -13.13
CA GLU A 18 -10.88 7.72 -11.85
C GLU A 18 -10.62 6.33 -11.29
N ALA A 19 -9.45 5.79 -11.61
CA ALA A 19 -8.90 4.65 -10.91
C ALA A 19 -8.82 5.04 -9.43
N ALA A 20 -9.62 4.37 -8.59
CA ALA A 20 -9.54 4.48 -7.15
C ALA A 20 -8.11 4.12 -6.73
N ARG A 21 -7.27 5.15 -6.52
CA ARG A 21 -5.89 4.95 -6.11
C ARG A 21 -5.94 4.52 -4.64
N ALA A 22 -5.57 3.28 -4.36
CA ALA A 22 -5.29 2.86 -3.00
C ALA A 22 -4.20 3.79 -2.46
N ASP A 23 -4.49 4.49 -1.38
CA ASP A 23 -3.60 5.48 -0.79
C ASP A 23 -2.35 4.76 -0.23
N GLY A 24 -1.33 4.67 -1.07
CA GLY A 24 -0.06 4.00 -0.75
C GLY A 24 0.69 4.75 0.34
N LEU A 25 1.67 4.08 0.96
CA LEU A 25 2.64 4.77 1.79
C LEU A 25 3.40 5.77 0.91
N ARG A 26 3.05 7.05 1.02
CA ARG A 26 3.82 8.13 0.41
C ARG A 26 5.14 8.30 1.18
N PRO A 27 6.21 8.80 0.55
CA PRO A 27 7.42 9.18 1.25
C PRO A 27 7.07 10.04 2.48
N ILE A 28 7.56 9.65 3.66
CA ILE A 28 7.35 10.28 4.99
C ILE A 28 6.07 9.91 5.74
N ASP A 29 5.09 9.25 5.12
CA ASP A 29 3.90 8.79 5.85
C ASP A 29 4.19 7.49 6.60
N ALA A 30 3.76 7.43 7.87
CA ALA A 30 3.81 6.21 8.66
C ALA A 30 2.43 5.53 8.70
N LYS A 31 2.41 4.21 8.62
CA LYS A 31 1.22 3.38 8.86
C LYS A 31 1.37 2.58 10.13
N SER A 32 0.35 2.64 10.98
CA SER A 32 0.25 1.78 12.16
C SER A 32 0.07 0.32 11.74
N ILE A 33 0.68 -0.57 12.51
CA ILE A 33 0.57 -2.02 12.40
C ILE A 33 0.03 -2.52 13.73
N ASP A 34 -1.01 -3.36 13.65
CA ASP A 34 -1.59 -4.07 14.78
C ASP A 34 -1.50 -5.58 14.50
N LEU A 35 -0.75 -6.28 15.34
CA LEU A 35 -0.62 -7.74 15.35
C LEU A 35 -1.02 -8.31 16.72
N GLY A 36 -1.98 -7.66 17.40
CA GLY A 36 -2.44 -8.02 18.73
C GLY A 36 -1.55 -7.43 19.81
N GLU A 37 -0.90 -8.27 20.62
CA GLU A 37 0.00 -7.79 21.68
C GLU A 37 1.25 -7.09 21.13
N VAL A 38 1.61 -7.39 19.89
CA VAL A 38 2.68 -6.72 19.15
C VAL A 38 2.05 -5.66 18.24
N SER A 39 2.50 -4.43 18.35
CA SER A 39 2.06 -3.33 17.50
C SER A 39 3.26 -2.47 17.08
N GLY A 40 3.05 -1.58 16.13
CA GLY A 40 4.13 -0.73 15.67
C GLY A 40 3.77 0.17 14.51
N VAL A 41 4.81 0.58 13.79
CA VAL A 41 4.69 1.50 12.65
C VAL A 41 5.60 1.06 11.51
N ALA A 42 5.13 1.22 10.27
CA ALA A 42 5.91 1.10 9.05
C ALA A 42 5.98 2.45 8.34
N TYR A 43 7.16 2.81 7.84
CA TYR A 43 7.40 4.05 7.12
C TYR A 43 8.52 3.88 6.09
N THR A 44 8.56 4.73 5.07
CA THR A 44 9.62 4.75 4.05
C THR A 44 10.70 5.77 4.43
N VAL A 45 11.98 5.44 4.21
CA VAL A 45 13.11 6.35 4.57
C VAL A 45 13.79 7.03 3.39
N GLU A 46 13.62 6.52 2.17
CA GLU A 46 14.26 7.07 0.98
C GLU A 46 13.27 7.74 0.02
N ARG A 47 13.81 8.59 -0.87
CA ARG A 47 13.03 9.29 -1.90
C ARG A 47 12.38 8.35 -2.91
N ASP A 48 12.96 7.17 -3.13
CA ASP A 48 12.39 6.16 -4.01
C ASP A 48 11.14 5.49 -3.41
N GLY A 49 10.94 5.60 -2.09
CA GLY A 49 9.78 5.07 -1.38
C GLY A 49 9.77 3.56 -1.20
N PHE A 50 10.84 2.83 -1.54
CA PHE A 50 10.87 1.35 -1.47
C PHE A 50 11.72 0.80 -0.34
N HIS A 51 12.48 1.67 0.32
CA HIS A 51 13.19 1.36 1.55
C HIS A 51 12.24 1.54 2.75
N VAL A 52 11.69 0.43 3.23
CA VAL A 52 10.70 0.41 4.31
C VAL A 52 11.35 0.00 5.62
N VAL A 53 11.07 0.80 6.65
CA VAL A 53 11.43 0.50 8.03
C VAL A 53 10.16 0.19 8.79
N THR A 54 10.15 -0.97 9.45
CA THR A 54 9.08 -1.39 10.35
C THR A 54 9.64 -1.49 11.76
N THR A 55 9.01 -0.83 12.71
CA THR A 55 9.37 -0.91 14.14
C THR A 55 8.21 -1.51 14.91
N LEU A 56 8.43 -2.64 15.58
CA LEU A 56 7.43 -3.41 16.31
C LEU A 56 7.84 -3.56 17.78
N ALA A 57 6.90 -3.54 18.70
CA ALA A 57 7.14 -3.85 20.11
C ALA A 57 5.91 -4.51 20.74
N GLN A 58 6.14 -5.30 21.80
CA GLN A 58 5.06 -5.80 22.65
C GLN A 58 4.70 -4.74 23.70
N GLY A 59 3.65 -3.97 23.44
CA GLY A 59 3.26 -2.82 24.29
C GLY A 59 4.37 -1.76 24.44
N ILE A 60 4.23 -0.89 25.44
CA ILE A 60 5.14 0.25 25.66
C ILE A 60 6.48 -0.18 26.31
N ALA A 61 6.46 -1.29 27.06
CA ALA A 61 7.63 -1.78 27.80
C ALA A 61 8.47 -2.82 27.02
N GLY A 62 7.96 -3.33 25.90
CA GLY A 62 8.66 -4.32 25.09
C GLY A 62 9.87 -3.73 24.36
N THR A 63 10.95 -4.50 24.25
CA THR A 63 12.12 -4.11 23.44
C THR A 63 11.72 -3.97 21.97
N PRO A 64 11.94 -2.80 21.33
CA PRO A 64 11.59 -2.61 19.94
C PRO A 64 12.44 -3.47 19.00
N ILE A 65 11.78 -4.11 18.04
CA ILE A 65 12.40 -4.81 16.91
C ILE A 65 12.26 -3.92 15.68
N ARG A 66 13.39 -3.60 15.05
CA ARG A 66 13.44 -2.83 13.82
C ARG A 66 13.81 -3.73 12.65
N VAL A 67 12.93 -3.78 11.66
CA VAL A 67 13.14 -4.52 10.41
C VAL A 67 13.28 -3.52 9.27
N VAL A 68 14.31 -3.68 8.45
CA VAL A 68 14.57 -2.85 7.27
C VAL A 68 14.46 -3.74 6.04
N SER A 69 13.69 -3.30 5.05
CA SER A 69 13.43 -4.05 3.82
C SER A 69 13.49 -3.14 2.61
N VAL A 70 14.06 -3.65 1.51
CA VAL A 70 14.10 -2.97 0.21
C VAL A 70 13.27 -3.81 -0.75
N PHE A 71 12.26 -3.21 -1.37
CA PHE A 71 11.38 -3.95 -2.29
C PHE A 71 11.73 -3.68 -3.76
N ALA A 72 12.25 -4.71 -4.43
CA ALA A 72 12.19 -4.81 -5.88
C ALA A 72 10.73 -4.97 -6.34
N PRO A 73 10.42 -4.72 -7.63
CA PRO A 73 9.07 -4.90 -8.16
C PRO A 73 8.53 -6.32 -7.88
N GLY A 74 7.31 -6.40 -7.35
CA GLY A 74 6.63 -7.66 -7.04
C GLY A 74 7.05 -8.32 -5.71
N GLN A 75 7.97 -7.73 -4.96
CA GLN A 75 8.37 -8.26 -3.65
C GLN A 75 7.43 -7.79 -2.53
N SER A 76 7.36 -8.62 -1.48
CA SER A 76 6.65 -8.32 -0.25
C SER A 76 7.31 -8.94 0.97
N VAL A 77 6.91 -8.46 2.13
CA VAL A 77 7.22 -9.05 3.44
C VAL A 77 5.91 -9.18 4.22
N ALA A 78 5.77 -10.24 5.00
CA ALA A 78 4.65 -10.44 5.90
C ALA A 78 5.12 -10.49 7.35
N PHE A 79 4.37 -9.82 8.23
CA PHE A 79 4.50 -9.89 9.68
C PHE A 79 3.27 -10.57 10.24
N SER A 80 3.44 -11.52 11.15
CA SER A 80 2.31 -12.20 11.76
C SER A 80 2.58 -12.54 13.22
N THR A 81 1.49 -12.66 13.96
CA THR A 81 1.47 -13.40 15.23
C THR A 81 0.45 -14.53 15.10
N PRO A 82 0.61 -15.63 15.85
CA PRO A 82 -0.33 -16.74 15.79
C PRO A 82 -1.80 -16.36 16.02
N ARG A 83 -2.06 -15.23 16.71
CA ARG A 83 -3.39 -14.82 17.13
C ARG A 83 -4.01 -13.69 16.31
N ALA A 84 -3.20 -12.81 15.68
CA ALA A 84 -3.70 -11.65 14.94
C ALA A 84 -3.73 -11.84 13.41
N GLY A 85 -3.22 -12.96 12.91
CA GLY A 85 -3.07 -13.18 11.47
C GLY A 85 -1.83 -12.48 10.92
N ALA A 86 -1.82 -12.23 9.62
CA ALA A 86 -0.69 -11.66 8.92
C ALA A 86 -1.03 -10.28 8.32
N LEU A 87 -0.04 -9.39 8.33
CA LEU A 87 -0.03 -8.11 7.64
C LEU A 87 1.10 -8.14 6.62
N GLU A 88 0.77 -7.84 5.38
CA GLU A 88 1.70 -7.80 4.26
C GLU A 88 2.03 -6.35 3.89
N ILE A 89 3.32 -6.10 3.66
CA ILE A 89 3.82 -4.89 3.03
C ILE A 89 4.40 -5.30 1.67
N SER A 90 3.90 -4.72 0.59
CA SER A 90 4.28 -5.08 -0.76
C SER A 90 4.52 -3.87 -1.65
N ARG A 91 5.40 -4.02 -2.63
CA ARG A 91 5.55 -3.04 -3.71
C ARG A 91 4.61 -3.38 -4.86
N ASN A 92 3.77 -2.42 -5.23
CA ASN A 92 2.92 -2.47 -6.42
C ASN A 92 3.23 -1.27 -7.32
N GLY A 93 3.95 -1.52 -8.42
CA GLY A 93 4.47 -0.46 -9.28
C GLY A 93 5.37 0.49 -8.49
N ASP A 94 4.97 1.75 -8.45
CA ASP A 94 5.69 2.84 -7.77
C ASP A 94 5.08 3.18 -6.40
N SER A 95 4.38 2.23 -5.78
CA SER A 95 3.74 2.42 -4.49
C SER A 95 4.02 1.26 -3.56
N VAL A 96 4.15 1.56 -2.26
CA VAL A 96 4.16 0.56 -1.20
C VAL A 96 2.77 0.48 -0.60
N LEU A 97 2.23 -0.74 -0.54
CA LEU A 97 0.92 -1.03 0.02
C LEU A 97 1.08 -1.78 1.33
N VAL A 98 0.26 -1.44 2.32
CA VAL A 98 0.13 -2.18 3.58
C VAL A 98 -1.26 -2.78 3.64
N ARG A 99 -1.36 -4.09 3.79
CA ARG A 99 -2.65 -4.81 3.76
C ARG A 99 -2.65 -5.89 4.83
N ASN A 100 -3.79 -6.08 5.48
CA ASN A 100 -4.01 -7.33 6.20
C ASN A 100 -4.07 -8.45 5.17
N ALA A 101 -3.19 -9.45 5.33
CA ALA A 101 -3.25 -10.66 4.52
C ALA A 101 -4.57 -11.35 4.88
N LYS A 102 -5.43 -11.56 3.88
CA LYS A 102 -6.63 -12.37 4.10
C LYS A 102 -6.16 -13.74 4.58
N SER A 103 -6.66 -14.19 5.73
CA SER A 103 -6.63 -15.61 6.07
C SER A 103 -7.21 -16.34 4.87
N GLY A 104 -6.38 -17.08 4.14
CA GLY A 104 -6.84 -17.89 3.03
C GLY A 104 -7.90 -18.83 3.58
N ARG A 105 -9.17 -18.63 3.22
CA ARG A 105 -10.08 -19.76 3.21
C ARG A 105 -9.55 -20.67 2.12
N GLU A 106 -8.90 -21.74 2.53
CA GLU A 106 -8.85 -22.96 1.74
C GLU A 106 -10.30 -23.28 1.38
N THR A 107 -10.67 -23.07 0.13
CA THR A 107 -11.84 -23.71 -0.45
C THR A 107 -11.49 -25.19 -0.54
N GLN A 108 -11.88 -25.94 0.49
CA GLN A 108 -12.00 -27.38 0.44
C GLN A 108 -13.22 -27.76 -0.42
#